data_AF-A0A975GJG7-F1
#
_entry.id   AF-A0A975GJG7-F1
#
_cell.length_a   1.000
_cell.length_b   1.000
_cell.length_c   1.000
_cell.angle_alpha   90.00
_cell.angle_beta   90.00
_cell.angle_gamma   90.00
#
_symmetry.space_group_name_H-M   'P 1'
#
loop_
_entity.id
_entity.type
_entity.pdbx_description
1 polymer ?
#
loop_
_entity_poly.entity_id
_entity_poly.type
_entity_poly.pdbx_seq_one_letter_code
_entity_poly.pdbx_strand_id
1 'polypeptide(L)'
;MKPYSIKKQLMTLDEDEKELLDSVEKGEWISDYETLAQFESRKTELMKAAQDTLNIHKDMEEIEITIHLPQNIFQKIITSAEKAGIHYQNWITNTLQKVVG
;
A
#
# COMPACT_ATOMS: atom_id res chain seq x y z
N MET A 1 6.51 -13.61 -3.25
CA MET A 1 6.32 -15.03 -2.84
C MET A 1 4.84 -15.28 -2.62
N LYS A 2 4.28 -16.39 -3.10
CA LYS A 2 2.91 -16.77 -2.75
C LYS A 2 2.91 -17.38 -1.34
N PRO A 3 1.98 -17.00 -0.44
CA PRO A 3 1.89 -17.61 0.88
C PRO A 3 1.64 -19.12 0.75
N TYR A 4 2.16 -19.88 1.72
CA TYR A 4 1.90 -21.32 1.80
C TYR A 4 0.40 -21.58 2.01
N SER A 5 -0.06 -22.78 1.63
CA SER A 5 -1.45 -23.15 1.88
C SER A 5 -1.77 -23.07 3.38
N ILE A 6 -3.00 -22.69 3.72
CA ILE A 6 -3.48 -22.56 5.11
C ILE A 6 -3.14 -23.83 5.91
N LYS A 7 -3.34 -25.01 5.32
CA LYS A 7 -3.01 -26.31 5.92
C LYS A 7 -1.53 -26.46 6.27
N LYS A 8 -0.63 -25.89 5.47
CA LYS A 8 0.81 -25.93 5.70
C LYS A 8 1.25 -24.89 6.73
N GLN A 9 0.56 -23.76 6.82
CA GLN A 9 0.79 -22.74 7.86
C GLN A 9 0.34 -23.23 9.25
N LEU A 10 -0.76 -23.97 9.33
CA LEU A 10 -1.24 -24.59 10.58
C LEU A 10 -0.27 -25.65 11.13
N MET A 11 0.48 -26.34 10.25
CA MET A 11 1.46 -27.35 10.67
C MET A 11 2.78 -26.76 11.18
N THR A 12 3.01 -25.47 10.99
CA THR A 12 4.22 -24.78 11.45
C THR A 12 4.03 -24.04 12.76
N LEU A 13 2.83 -24.09 13.35
CA LEU A 13 2.54 -23.43 14.62
C LEU A 13 3.32 -24.11 15.76
N ASP A 14 3.97 -23.30 16.58
CA ASP A 14 4.54 -23.77 17.84
C ASP A 14 3.44 -24.05 18.89
N GLU A 15 3.84 -24.50 20.09
CA GLU A 15 2.88 -24.92 21.10
C GLU A 15 2.05 -23.75 21.63
N ASP A 16 2.68 -22.58 21.82
CA ASP A 16 2.03 -21.36 22.29
C ASP A 16 1.05 -20.83 21.23
N GLU A 17 1.44 -20.86 19.96
CA GLU A 17 0.59 -20.47 18.83
C GLU A 17 -0.61 -21.41 18.64
N LYS A 18 -0.44 -22.71 18.90
CA LYS A 18 -1.55 -23.68 18.89
C LYS A 18 -2.51 -23.45 20.04
N GLU A 19 -1.99 -23.23 21.25
CA GLU A 19 -2.82 -22.93 22.42
C GLU A 19 -3.63 -21.64 22.20
N LEU A 20 -3.01 -20.63 21.60
CA LEU A 20 -3.68 -19.40 21.21
C LEU A 20 -4.80 -19.66 20.17
N LEU A 21 -4.52 -20.43 19.12
CA LEU A 21 -5.53 -20.77 18.11
C LEU A 21 -6.70 -21.55 18.73
N ASP A 22 -6.41 -22.54 19.57
CA ASP A 22 -7.39 -23.35 20.28
C ASP A 22 -8.28 -22.49 21.20
N SER A 23 -7.70 -21.53 21.92
CA SER A 23 -8.45 -20.62 22.82
C SER A 23 -9.33 -19.64 22.05
N VAL A 24 -8.93 -19.23 20.84
CA VAL A 24 -9.78 -18.45 19.92
C VAL A 24 -10.94 -19.29 19.38
N GLU A 25 -10.68 -20.53 18.95
CA GLU A 25 -11.72 -21.44 18.44
C GLU A 25 -12.74 -21.84 19.52
N LYS A 26 -12.28 -22.00 20.77
CA LYS A 26 -13.15 -22.29 21.94
C LYS A 26 -13.93 -21.07 22.43
N GLY A 27 -13.69 -19.87 21.87
CA GLY A 27 -14.34 -18.64 22.28
C GLY A 27 -13.95 -18.18 23.69
N GLU A 28 -12.81 -18.64 24.20
CA GLU A 28 -12.29 -18.25 25.52
C GLU A 28 -11.82 -16.79 25.53
N TRP A 29 -11.53 -16.23 24.35
CA TRP A 29 -11.19 -14.82 24.13
C TRP A 29 -12.41 -13.90 23.95
N ILE A 30 -13.64 -14.38 24.21
CA ILE A 30 -14.83 -13.51 24.35
C ILE A 30 -14.76 -12.78 25.72
N SER A 31 -13.61 -12.22 26.09
CA SER A 31 -13.44 -11.46 27.33
C SER A 31 -13.82 -9.99 27.15
N ASP A 32 -13.68 -9.44 25.94
CA ASP A 32 -13.85 -8.01 25.67
C ASP A 32 -15.17 -7.68 24.95
N TYR A 33 -15.91 -8.71 24.52
CA TYR A 33 -17.17 -8.56 23.78
C TYR A 33 -18.26 -9.33 24.49
N GLU A 34 -19.35 -8.68 24.87
CA GLU A 34 -20.45 -9.28 25.63
C GLU A 34 -21.27 -10.28 24.78
N THR A 35 -21.16 -10.21 23.45
CA THR A 35 -21.89 -11.08 22.52
C THR A 35 -21.08 -11.41 21.27
N LEU A 36 -21.38 -12.58 20.67
CA LEU A 36 -20.83 -12.98 19.37
C LEU A 36 -21.12 -11.96 18.26
N ALA A 37 -22.26 -11.27 18.33
CA ALA A 37 -22.63 -10.22 17.39
C ALA A 37 -21.70 -9.00 17.47
N GLN A 38 -21.28 -8.60 18.68
CA GLN A 38 -20.31 -7.51 18.86
C GLN A 38 -18.93 -7.89 18.31
N PHE A 39 -18.48 -9.13 18.54
CA PHE A 39 -17.24 -9.65 17.98
C PHE A 39 -17.25 -9.64 16.44
N GLU A 40 -18.29 -10.20 15.82
CA GLU A 40 -18.40 -10.24 14.35
C GLU A 40 -18.53 -8.83 13.73
N SER A 41 -19.22 -7.92 14.42
CA SER A 41 -19.28 -6.51 14.01
C SER A 41 -17.90 -5.87 14.02
N ARG A 42 -17.13 -6.04 15.10
CA ARG A 42 -15.78 -5.48 15.23
C ARG A 42 -14.79 -6.09 14.25
N LYS A 43 -14.87 -7.40 14.04
CA LYS A 43 -14.07 -8.12 13.04
C LYS A 43 -14.33 -7.58 11.63
N THR A 44 -15.59 -7.37 11.26
CA THR A 44 -15.96 -6.80 9.96
C THR A 44 -15.39 -5.40 9.77
N GLU A 45 -15.48 -4.55 10.80
CA GLU A 45 -14.93 -3.20 10.81
C GLU A 45 -13.39 -3.20 10.60
N LEU A 46 -12.68 -4.05 11.35
CA LEU A 46 -11.23 -4.17 11.27
C LEU A 46 -10.77 -4.73 9.92
N MET A 47 -11.47 -5.73 9.38
CA MET A 47 -11.20 -6.27 8.05
C MET A 47 -11.36 -5.19 6.97
N LYS A 48 -12.43 -4.38 7.07
CA LYS A 48 -12.64 -3.26 6.16
C LYS A 48 -11.52 -2.21 6.28
N ALA A 49 -11.15 -1.81 7.50
CA ALA A 49 -10.07 -0.85 7.71
C ALA A 49 -8.71 -1.35 7.18
N ALA A 50 -8.40 -2.63 7.35
CA ALA A 50 -7.20 -3.25 6.78
C ALA A 50 -7.23 -3.25 5.25
N GLN A 51 -8.39 -3.55 4.66
CA GLN A 51 -8.56 -3.56 3.21
C GLN A 51 -8.50 -2.15 2.60
N ASP A 52 -9.10 -1.16 3.26
CA ASP A 52 -9.02 0.24 2.88
C ASP A 52 -7.57 0.75 2.97
N THR A 53 -6.83 0.34 4.00
CA THR A 53 -5.41 0.67 4.15
C THR A 53 -4.56 0.05 3.02
N LEU A 54 -4.82 -1.21 2.64
CA LEU A 54 -4.15 -1.87 1.52
C LEU A 54 -4.44 -1.20 0.18
N ASN A 55 -5.66 -0.71 -0.02
CA ASN A 55 -6.04 0.05 -1.21
C ASN A 55 -5.33 1.41 -1.24
N ILE A 56 -5.27 2.13 -0.12
CA ILE A 56 -4.51 3.38 0.00
C ILE A 56 -3.01 3.15 -0.30
N HIS A 57 -2.42 2.06 0.19
CA HIS A 57 -1.02 1.75 -0.10
C HIS A 57 -0.77 1.35 -1.56
N LYS A 58 -1.76 0.78 -2.25
CA LYS A 58 -1.70 0.55 -3.71
C LYS A 58 -1.84 1.84 -4.50
N ASP A 59 -2.70 2.75 -4.04
CA ASP A 59 -2.95 4.03 -4.71
C ASP A 59 -1.82 5.05 -4.43
N MET A 60 -0.99 4.83 -3.40
CA MET A 60 0.17 5.66 -3.06
C MET A 60 1.42 5.40 -3.92
N GLU A 61 1.41 4.45 -4.85
CA GLU A 61 2.55 4.25 -5.78
C GLU A 61 2.64 5.33 -6.86
N GLU A 62 1.56 6.07 -7.14
CA GLU A 62 1.52 7.15 -8.13
C GLU A 62 1.15 8.49 -7.48
N ILE A 63 2.16 9.34 -7.25
CA ILE A 63 1.93 10.74 -6.87
C ILE A 63 1.80 11.57 -8.14
N GLU A 64 0.57 11.98 -8.47
CA GLU A 64 0.33 12.91 -9.59
C GLU A 64 0.60 14.36 -9.16
N ILE A 65 1.59 15.00 -9.80
CA ILE A 65 1.95 16.40 -9.53
C ILE A 65 1.69 17.22 -10.79
N THR A 66 0.75 18.16 -10.73
CA THR A 66 0.50 19.13 -11.81
C THR A 66 1.33 20.40 -11.60
N ILE A 67 2.25 20.68 -12.53
CA ILE A 67 3.09 21.89 -12.49
C ILE A 67 2.64 22.88 -13.55
N HIS A 68 2.24 24.08 -13.12
CA HIS A 68 1.90 25.18 -14.03
C HIS A 68 3.14 26.06 -14.28
N LEU A 69 3.55 26.17 -15.55
CA LEU A 69 4.74 26.92 -15.94
C LEU A 69 4.37 28.17 -16.76
N PRO A 70 5.01 29.32 -16.50
CA PRO A 70 4.93 30.47 -17.39
C PRO A 70 5.44 30.13 -18.81
N GLN A 71 4.80 30.69 -19.84
CA GLN A 71 5.09 30.36 -21.24
C GLN A 71 6.54 30.62 -21.63
N ASN A 72 7.17 31.66 -21.10
CA ASN A 72 8.59 31.96 -21.33
C ASN A 72 9.54 30.90 -20.75
N ILE A 73 9.17 30.27 -19.63
CA ILE A 73 9.93 29.17 -19.04
C ILE A 73 9.74 27.90 -19.85
N PHE A 74 8.50 27.62 -20.28
CA PHE A 74 8.21 26.48 -21.14
C PHE A 74 9.02 26.54 -22.44
N GLN A 75 9.12 27.72 -23.06
CA GLN A 75 9.92 27.89 -24.27
C GLN A 75 11.42 27.60 -24.05
N LYS A 76 11.97 28.00 -22.89
CA LYS A 76 13.37 27.68 -22.54
C LYS A 76 13.60 26.18 -22.39
N ILE A 77 12.62 25.45 -21.86
CA ILE A 77 12.67 23.99 -21.74
C ILE A 77 12.71 23.36 -23.13
N ILE A 78 11.84 23.78 -24.05
CA ILE A 78 11.82 23.29 -25.44
C ILE A 78 13.18 23.51 -26.10
N THR A 79 13.71 24.74 -26.05
CA THR A 79 15.02 25.05 -26.65
C THR A 79 16.16 24.25 -26.02
N SER A 80 16.09 23.95 -24.73
CA SER A 80 17.10 23.13 -24.04
C SER A 80 17.01 21.66 -24.45
N ALA A 81 15.80 21.16 -24.69
CA ALA A 81 15.55 19.81 -25.17
C ALA A 81 16.01 19.63 -26.62
N GLU A 82 15.72 20.61 -27.50
CA GLU A 82 16.20 20.64 -28.88
C GLU A 82 17.73 20.63 -28.96
N LYS A 83 18.41 21.43 -28.12
CA LYS A 83 19.88 21.42 -28.02
C LYS A 83 20.44 20.06 -27.57
N ALA A 84 19.70 19.34 -26.74
CA ALA A 84 20.04 18.00 -26.30
C ALA A 84 19.60 16.90 -27.30
N GLY A 85 18.93 17.27 -28.40
CA GLY A 85 18.43 16.33 -29.41
C GLY A 85 17.29 15.43 -28.93
N ILE A 86 16.56 15.83 -27.88
CA ILE A 86 15.49 15.04 -27.27
C ILE A 86 14.18 15.83 -27.18
N HIS A 87 13.06 15.12 -27.06
CA HIS A 87 11.76 15.74 -26.82
C HIS A 87 11.69 16.39 -25.43
N TYR A 88 10.98 17.52 -25.30
CA TYR A 88 10.93 18.30 -24.06
C TYR A 88 10.39 17.51 -22.85
N GLN A 89 9.46 16.58 -23.08
CA GLN A 89 8.95 15.69 -22.01
C GLN A 89 10.06 14.83 -21.42
N ASN A 90 10.89 14.21 -22.28
CA ASN A 90 12.02 13.38 -21.84
C ASN A 90 13.08 14.24 -21.15
N TRP A 91 13.28 15.48 -21.61
CA TRP A 91 14.19 16.41 -20.97
C TRP A 91 13.73 16.74 -19.54
N ILE A 92 12.44 16.99 -19.32
CA ILE A 92 11.86 17.23 -18.00
C ILE A 92 12.05 15.99 -17.12
N THR A 93 11.66 14.81 -17.59
CA THR A 93 11.78 13.56 -16.82
C THR A 93 13.23 13.27 -16.41
N ASN A 94 14.17 13.37 -17.35
CA ASN A 94 15.59 13.14 -17.07
C ASN A 94 16.16 14.17 -16.09
N THR A 95 15.67 15.42 -16.14
CA THR A 95 16.11 16.48 -15.23
C THR A 95 15.57 16.24 -13.82
N LEU A 96 14.30 15.87 -13.68
CA LEU A 96 13.70 15.55 -12.38
C LEU A 96 14.37 14.33 -11.73
N GLN A 97 14.62 13.26 -12.51
CA GLN A 97 15.30 12.07 -12.01
C GLN A 97 16.72 12.36 -11.51
N LYS A 98 17.47 13.25 -12.19
CA LYS A 98 18.82 13.66 -11.77
C LYS A 98 18.86 14.50 -10.49
N VAL A 99 17.75 15.14 -10.12
CA VAL A 99 17.68 15.97 -8.90
C VAL A 99 17.33 15.12 -7.67
N VAL A 100 16.64 14.01 -7.88
CA VAL A 100 16.20 13.09 -6.80
C VAL A 100 17.22 11.97 -6.53
N GLY A 101 18.03 11.59 -7.53
CA GLY A 101 19.14 10.62 -7.39
C GLY A 101 20.46 11.28 -7.00
#